data_AF-A0A2J8A7V1-F1
#
_entry.id   AF-A0A2J8A7V1-F1
#
_cell.length_a   1.000
_cell.length_b   1.000
_cell.length_c   1.000
_cell.angle_alpha   90.00
_cell.angle_beta   90.00
_cell.angle_gamma   90.00
#
_symmetry.space_group_name_H-M   'P 1'
#
loop_
_entity.id
_entity.type
_entity.pdbx_description
1 polymer ?
#
loop_
_entity_poly.entity_id
_entity_poly.type
_entity_poly.pdbx_seq_one_letter_code
_entity_poly.pdbx_strand_id
1 'polypeptide(L)'
;MALPKSEMEQADAKVFENAAVISNSEVSTILSEYMRQRREEKPTFQPQPLVQKTLEYVQKFNCGNNQEAVQAMRNYMETFGLKPFEWGLIANLMPAESDEANKLIPSLVDNPDDPPEEHRGILPEELDRILAELQNLRHA
;
A
#
# COMPACT_ATOMS: atom_id res chain seq x y z
N MET A 1 7.90 21.63 23.12
CA MET A 1 9.18 21.87 22.43
C MET A 1 9.21 20.88 21.28
N ALA A 2 9.13 21.34 20.03
CA ALA A 2 9.18 20.42 18.88
C ALA A 2 10.61 19.89 18.74
N LEU A 3 10.76 18.59 18.47
CA LEU A 3 12.06 17.98 18.25
C LEU A 3 12.74 18.57 17.00
N PRO A 4 14.07 18.68 16.97
CA PRO A 4 14.83 19.03 15.77
C PRO A 4 14.46 18.09 14.60
N LYS A 5 14.36 18.63 13.37
CA LYS A 5 13.95 17.86 12.18
C LYS A 5 14.74 16.55 11.98
N SER A 6 16.05 16.56 12.24
CA SER A 6 16.90 15.36 12.12
C SER A 6 16.61 14.30 13.17
N GLU A 7 16.22 14.70 14.39
CA GLU A 7 15.80 13.76 15.44
C GLU A 7 14.38 13.25 15.19
N MET A 8 13.54 14.07 14.54
CA MET A 8 12.19 13.69 14.13
C MET A 8 12.21 12.69 12.96
N GLU A 9 13.07 12.88 11.96
CA GLU A 9 13.30 11.93 10.86
C GLU A 9 13.76 10.56 11.36
N GLN A 10 14.67 10.52 12.34
CA GLN A 10 15.12 9.27 12.95
C GLN A 10 14.08 8.63 13.88
N ALA A 11 13.28 9.44 14.57
CA ALA A 11 12.20 8.95 15.43
C ALA A 11 11.09 8.28 14.60
N ASP A 12 10.69 8.90 13.48
CA ASP A 12 9.69 8.36 12.58
C ASP A 12 10.18 7.06 11.91
N ALA A 13 11.44 7.03 11.47
CA ALA A 13 12.04 5.82 10.89
C ALA A 13 12.00 4.61 11.86
N LYS A 14 12.28 4.83 13.14
CA LYS A 14 12.22 3.75 14.17
C LYS A 14 10.80 3.28 14.47
N VAL A 15 9.82 4.18 14.44
CA VAL A 15 8.41 3.81 14.69
C VAL A 15 7.88 2.90 13.59
N PHE A 16 8.33 3.12 12.34
CA PHE A 16 7.86 2.36 11.18
C PHE A 16 8.81 1.24 10.72
N GLU A 17 9.94 1.04 11.40
CA GLU A 17 10.96 0.04 11.02
C GLU A 17 10.38 -1.37 10.84
N ASN A 18 9.46 -1.76 11.72
CA ASN A 18 8.79 -3.07 11.68
C ASN A 18 7.30 -2.96 11.33
N ALA A 19 6.84 -1.80 10.86
CA ALA A 19 5.44 -1.60 10.54
C ALA A 19 5.07 -2.33 9.25
N ALA A 20 4.04 -3.17 9.32
CA ALA A 20 3.43 -3.73 8.14
C ALA A 20 2.63 -2.65 7.41
N VAL A 21 2.85 -2.54 6.10
CA VAL A 21 2.04 -1.67 5.25
C VAL A 21 0.71 -2.36 4.92
N ILE A 22 -0.34 -1.56 4.83
CA ILE A 22 -1.67 -1.98 4.42
C ILE A 22 -2.20 -1.01 3.36
N SER A 23 -2.75 -1.55 2.29
CA SER A 23 -3.34 -0.79 1.19
C SER A 23 -4.72 -0.25 1.55
N ASN A 24 -5.21 0.73 0.80
CA ASN A 24 -6.56 1.27 0.94
C ASN A 24 -7.62 0.16 0.85
N SER A 25 -7.41 -0.82 -0.04
CA SER A 25 -8.34 -1.94 -0.23
C SER A 25 -8.39 -2.84 1.01
N GLU A 26 -7.25 -3.11 1.65
CA GLU A 26 -7.21 -3.87 2.91
C GLU A 26 -7.82 -3.10 4.07
N VAL A 27 -7.51 -1.80 4.18
CA VAL A 27 -8.11 -0.92 5.20
C VAL A 27 -9.63 -0.88 5.03
N SER A 28 -10.13 -0.82 3.79
CA SER A 28 -11.56 -0.86 3.49
C SER A 28 -12.20 -2.15 3.99
N THR A 29 -11.59 -3.31 3.72
CA THR A 29 -12.06 -4.61 4.20
C THR A 29 -12.06 -4.69 5.72
N ILE A 30 -10.94 -4.33 6.37
CA ILE A 30 -10.77 -4.39 7.83
C ILE A 30 -11.79 -3.48 8.52
N LEU A 31 -11.93 -2.23 8.07
CA LEU A 31 -12.86 -1.28 8.67
C LEU A 31 -14.33 -1.67 8.42
N SER A 32 -14.66 -2.20 7.24
CA SER A 32 -16.03 -2.68 6.96
C SER A 32 -16.41 -3.83 7.89
N GLU A 33 -15.50 -4.77 8.10
CA GLU A 33 -15.71 -5.90 9.01
C GLU A 33 -15.78 -5.45 10.47
N TYR A 34 -14.89 -4.55 10.90
CA TYR A 34 -14.96 -3.92 12.21
C TYR A 34 -16.32 -3.24 12.45
N MET A 35 -16.82 -2.49 11.47
CA MET A 35 -18.12 -1.83 11.56
C MET A 35 -19.27 -2.82 11.65
N ARG A 36 -19.21 -3.92 10.89
CA ARG A 36 -20.21 -5.00 10.93
C ARG A 36 -20.29 -5.62 12.32
N GLN A 37 -19.16 -6.08 12.84
CA GLN A 37 -19.07 -6.72 14.16
C GLN A 37 -19.61 -5.82 15.28
N ARG A 38 -19.22 -4.53 15.28
CA ARG A 38 -19.69 -3.57 16.29
C ARG A 38 -21.19 -3.32 16.25
N ARG A 39 -21.79 -3.33 15.06
CA ARG A 39 -23.25 -3.15 14.90
C ARG A 39 -24.03 -4.42 15.27
N GLU A 40 -23.46 -5.59 15.05
CA GLU A 40 -24.03 -6.87 15.51
C GLU A 40 -24.05 -6.96 17.03
N GLU A 41 -22.97 -6.56 17.70
CA GLU A 41 -22.91 -6.50 19.16
C GLU A 41 -23.82 -5.40 19.75
N LYS A 42 -23.88 -4.25 19.09
CA LYS A 42 -24.68 -3.09 19.53
C LYS A 42 -25.30 -2.38 18.33
N PRO A 43 -26.60 -2.59 18.03
CA PRO A 43 -27.27 -1.97 16.88
C PRO A 43 -27.25 -0.43 16.86
N THR A 44 -27.08 0.20 18.03
CA THR A 44 -26.97 1.67 18.17
C THR A 44 -25.53 2.19 18.11
N PHE A 45 -24.56 1.34 17.77
CA PHE A 45 -23.17 1.73 17.65
C PHE A 45 -22.99 2.82 16.59
N GLN A 46 -22.28 3.88 16.97
CA GLN A 46 -21.87 4.96 16.10
C GLN A 46 -20.33 5.02 16.12
N PRO A 47 -19.67 4.95 14.96
CA PRO A 47 -18.21 5.03 14.90
C PRO A 47 -17.72 6.44 15.24
N GLN A 48 -16.46 6.53 15.64
CA GLN A 48 -15.82 7.84 15.75
C GLN A 48 -15.77 8.52 14.38
N PRO A 49 -15.88 9.87 14.30
CA PRO A 49 -15.84 10.59 13.03
C PRO A 49 -14.60 10.29 12.18
N LEU A 50 -13.44 10.06 12.81
CA LEU A 50 -12.22 9.69 12.11
C LEU A 50 -12.36 8.33 11.39
N VAL A 51 -12.91 7.32 12.07
CA VAL A 51 -13.14 5.99 11.49
C VAL A 51 -14.13 6.08 10.33
N GLN A 52 -15.21 6.84 10.50
CA GLN A 52 -16.21 7.05 9.46
C GLN A 52 -15.61 7.70 8.21
N LYS A 53 -14.87 8.80 8.38
CA LYS A 53 -14.19 9.49 7.26
C LYS A 53 -13.14 8.62 6.58
N THR A 54 -12.38 7.84 7.37
CA THR A 54 -11.37 6.94 6.83
C THR A 54 -12.05 5.86 5.98
N LEU A 55 -13.11 5.25 6.48
CA LEU A 55 -13.89 4.24 5.75
C LEU A 55 -14.45 4.80 4.43
N GLU A 56 -15.04 6.00 4.47
CA GLU A 56 -15.55 6.67 3.27
C GLU A 56 -14.46 6.93 2.24
N TYR A 57 -13.28 7.37 2.69
CA TYR A 57 -12.13 7.59 1.80
C TYR A 57 -11.66 6.29 1.15
N VAL A 58 -11.42 5.25 1.95
CA VAL A 58 -10.89 3.99 1.42
C VAL A 58 -11.93 3.21 0.60
N GLN A 59 -13.22 3.37 0.85
CA GLN A 59 -14.27 2.81 -0.01
C GLN A 59 -14.31 3.50 -1.38
N LYS A 60 -13.97 4.80 -1.43
CA LYS A 60 -13.93 5.56 -2.68
C LYS A 60 -12.67 5.30 -3.50
N PHE A 61 -11.53 5.09 -2.84
CA PHE A 61 -10.20 4.97 -3.45
C PHE A 61 -9.57 3.58 -3.28
N ASN A 62 -10.35 2.56 -2.94
CA ASN A 62 -9.86 1.19 -3.05
C ASN A 62 -9.69 0.83 -4.52
N CYS A 63 -8.78 -0.11 -4.77
CA CYS A 63 -8.51 -0.62 -6.11
C CYS A 63 -9.05 -2.05 -6.25
N GLY A 64 -8.96 -2.88 -5.21
CA GLY A 64 -9.49 -4.25 -5.22
C GLY A 64 -11.01 -4.29 -5.14
N ASN A 65 -11.63 -5.05 -6.05
CA ASN A 65 -13.09 -5.10 -6.16
C ASN A 65 -13.76 -6.01 -5.12
N ASN A 66 -13.02 -6.99 -4.58
CA ASN A 66 -13.48 -7.95 -3.59
C ASN A 66 -12.31 -8.41 -2.69
N GLN A 67 -12.60 -9.17 -1.63
CA GLN A 67 -11.59 -9.59 -0.65
C GLN A 67 -10.57 -10.57 -1.25
N GLU A 68 -11.02 -11.44 -2.15
CA GLU A 68 -10.21 -12.43 -2.84
C GLU A 68 -9.15 -11.76 -3.73
N ALA A 69 -9.55 -10.76 -4.52
CA ALA A 69 -8.69 -9.93 -5.36
C ALA A 69 -7.65 -9.19 -4.51
N VAL A 70 -8.06 -8.62 -3.38
CA VAL A 70 -7.13 -7.94 -2.45
C VAL A 70 -6.07 -8.90 -1.94
N GLN A 71 -6.47 -10.10 -1.53
CA GLN A 71 -5.54 -11.13 -1.07
C GLN A 71 -4.62 -11.61 -2.20
N ALA A 72 -5.15 -11.80 -3.41
CA ALA A 72 -4.37 -12.24 -4.56
C ALA A 72 -3.31 -11.20 -4.96
N MET A 73 -3.69 -9.91 -5.02
CA MET A 73 -2.74 -8.81 -5.27
C MET A 73 -1.65 -8.77 -4.21
N ARG A 74 -2.00 -8.95 -2.92
CA ARG A 74 -1.01 -8.98 -1.84
C ARG A 74 -0.03 -10.14 -1.99
N ASN A 75 -0.53 -11.35 -2.17
CA ASN A 75 0.29 -12.55 -2.34
C ASN A 75 1.22 -12.42 -3.55
N TYR A 76 0.71 -11.86 -4.65
CA TYR A 76 1.50 -11.60 -5.85
C TYR A 76 2.64 -10.60 -5.58
N MET A 77 2.34 -9.48 -4.93
CA MET A 77 3.33 -8.44 -4.64
C MET A 77 4.42 -8.89 -3.66
N GLU A 78 4.07 -9.75 -2.70
CA GLU A 78 5.02 -10.34 -1.76
C GLU A 78 6.04 -11.28 -2.44
N THR A 79 5.79 -11.72 -3.68
CA THR A 79 6.79 -12.50 -4.45
C THR A 79 7.92 -11.65 -5.01
N PHE A 80 7.77 -10.32 -5.05
CA PHE A 80 8.77 -9.40 -5.57
C PHE A 80 9.56 -8.77 -4.41
N GLY A 81 10.85 -8.50 -4.64
CA GLY A 81 11.75 -7.84 -3.68
C GLY A 81 11.46 -6.34 -3.48
N LEU A 82 10.19 -5.95 -3.42
CA LEU A 82 9.75 -4.58 -3.19
C LEU A 82 9.76 -4.27 -1.70
N LYS A 83 10.11 -3.03 -1.35
CA LYS A 83 10.00 -2.55 0.03
C LYS A 83 8.53 -2.46 0.41
N PRO A 84 8.15 -2.67 1.70
CA PRO A 84 6.76 -2.64 2.13
C PRO A 84 5.96 -1.40 1.70
N PHE A 85 6.59 -0.21 1.72
CA PHE A 85 5.90 1.02 1.33
C PHE A 85 5.72 1.12 -0.20
N GLU A 86 6.63 0.54 -1.00
CA GLU A 86 6.57 0.62 -2.46
C GLU A 86 5.41 -0.19 -3.00
N TRP A 87 5.22 -1.43 -2.52
CA TRP A 87 4.07 -2.22 -2.93
C TRP A 87 2.76 -1.54 -2.48
N GLY A 88 2.73 -0.95 -1.29
CA GLY A 88 1.54 -0.23 -0.79
C GLY A 88 1.19 0.97 -1.66
N LEU A 89 2.21 1.69 -2.15
CA LEU A 89 2.03 2.78 -3.11
C LEU A 89 1.55 2.25 -4.47
N ILE A 90 2.14 1.17 -5.00
CA ILE A 90 1.70 0.54 -6.25
C ILE A 90 0.23 0.09 -6.15
N ALA A 91 -0.13 -0.59 -5.07
CA ALA A 91 -1.48 -1.10 -4.84
C ALA A 91 -2.54 0.01 -4.69
N ASN A 92 -2.13 1.21 -4.26
CA ASN A 92 -3.03 2.36 -4.09
C ASN A 92 -3.09 3.25 -5.33
N LEU A 93 -1.97 3.42 -6.04
CA LEU A 93 -1.86 4.32 -7.20
C LEU A 93 -2.21 3.61 -8.50
N MET A 94 -1.99 2.30 -8.58
CA MET A 94 -2.23 1.46 -9.76
C MET A 94 -1.62 2.08 -11.04
N PRO A 95 -0.31 2.35 -11.09
CA PRO A 95 0.34 2.88 -12.29
C PRO A 95 0.16 1.92 -13.46
N ALA A 96 0.02 2.47 -14.66
CA ALA A 96 -0.22 1.70 -15.88
C ALA A 96 1.08 1.15 -16.48
N GLU A 97 2.17 1.90 -16.36
CA GLU A 97 3.45 1.64 -17.01
C GLU A 97 4.61 1.92 -16.05
N SER A 98 5.75 1.29 -16.31
CA SER A 98 6.99 1.42 -15.55
C SER A 98 7.50 2.86 -15.47
N ASP A 99 7.36 3.67 -16.53
CA ASP A 99 7.71 5.09 -16.53
C ASP A 99 6.86 5.90 -15.54
N GLU A 100 5.56 5.64 -15.46
CA GLU A 100 4.67 6.27 -14.48
C GLU A 100 5.03 5.83 -13.05
N ALA A 101 5.21 4.52 -12.85
CA ALA A 101 5.57 3.96 -11.55
C ALA A 101 6.86 4.57 -11.01
N ASN A 102 7.89 4.70 -11.84
CA ASN A 102 9.19 5.27 -11.48
C ASN A 102 9.10 6.77 -11.16
N LYS A 103 8.22 7.52 -11.83
CA LYS A 103 8.00 8.94 -11.55
C LYS A 103 7.24 9.16 -10.24
N LEU A 104 6.26 8.30 -9.94
CA LEU A 104 5.45 8.38 -8.73
C LEU A 104 6.17 7.81 -7.51
N ILE A 105 7.00 6.78 -7.71
CA ILE A 105 7.72 6.04 -6.68
C ILE A 105 9.20 5.97 -7.06
N PRO A 106 9.98 7.05 -6.85
CA PRO A 106 11.36 7.14 -7.30
C PRO A 106 12.28 6.07 -6.69
N SER A 107 11.91 5.51 -5.54
CA SER A 107 12.69 4.46 -4.89
C SER A 107 12.72 3.15 -5.67
N LEU A 108 11.78 2.92 -6.61
CA LEU A 108 11.78 1.76 -7.51
C LEU A 108 12.98 1.73 -8.47
N VAL A 109 13.54 2.90 -8.76
CA VAL A 109 14.72 3.03 -9.62
C VAL A 109 15.97 2.90 -8.76
N ASP A 110 16.91 2.08 -9.21
CA ASP A 110 18.22 1.96 -8.57
C ASP A 110 18.96 3.29 -8.65
N ASN A 111 19.43 3.78 -7.51
CA ASN A 111 20.22 5.00 -7.45
C ASN A 111 21.63 4.73 -8.02
N PRO A 112 22.08 5.47 -9.05
CA PRO A 112 23.40 5.24 -9.64
C PRO A 112 24.57 5.46 -8.67
N ASP A 113 24.34 6.21 -7.59
CA ASP A 113 25.35 6.43 -6.54
C ASP A 113 25.41 5.29 -5.50
N ASP A 114 24.40 4.41 -5.47
CA ASP A 114 24.37 3.26 -4.56
C ASP A 114 25.30 2.14 -5.07
N PRO A 115 25.88 1.31 -4.17
CA PRO A 115 26.70 0.18 -4.56
C PRO A 115 25.96 -0.80 -5.49
N PRO A 116 26.62 -1.43 -6.48
CA PRO A 116 25.97 -2.36 -7.41
C PRO A 116 25.29 -3.55 -6.72
N GLU A 117 25.77 -3.96 -5.55
CA GLU A 117 25.14 -5.01 -4.73
C GLU A 117 23.79 -4.60 -4.12
N GLU A 118 23.48 -3.31 -4.06
CA GLU A 118 22.19 -2.79 -3.56
C GLU A 118 21.18 -2.57 -4.70
N HIS A 119 21.62 -2.63 -5.96
CA HIS A 119 20.76 -2.52 -7.13
C HIS A 119 19.85 -3.74 -7.26
N ARG A 120 18.55 -3.51 -7.33
CA ARG A 120 17.56 -4.58 -7.49
C ARG A 120 17.49 -5.07 -8.93
N GLY A 121 17.92 -4.26 -9.89
CA GLY A 121 17.97 -4.63 -11.29
C GLY A 121 16.61 -4.95 -11.89
N ILE A 122 15.53 -4.41 -11.33
CA ILE A 122 14.18 -4.59 -11.88
C ILE A 122 14.15 -3.88 -13.23
N LEU A 123 14.06 -4.67 -14.29
CA LEU A 123 13.99 -4.13 -15.65
C LEU A 123 12.61 -3.50 -15.89
N PRO A 124 12.52 -2.42 -16.69
CA PRO A 124 11.24 -1.79 -17.02
C PRO A 124 10.21 -2.81 -17.55
N GLU A 125 10.65 -3.75 -18.39
CA GLU A 125 9.78 -4.77 -18.96
C GLU A 125 9.28 -5.78 -17.93
N GLU A 126 10.04 -6.00 -16.85
CA GLU A 126 9.61 -6.82 -15.72
C GLU A 126 8.58 -6.07 -14.89
N LEU A 127 8.83 -4.80 -14.57
CA LEU A 127 7.88 -3.96 -13.86
C LEU A 127 6.55 -3.83 -14.63
N ASP A 128 6.58 -3.63 -15.94
CA ASP A 128 5.37 -3.60 -16.77
C ASP A 128 4.56 -4.89 -16.68
N ARG A 129 5.21 -6.06 -16.63
CA ARG A 129 4.52 -7.35 -16.43
C ARG A 129 3.86 -7.45 -15.06
N ILE A 130 4.56 -6.99 -14.02
CA ILE A 130 4.04 -6.96 -12.65
C ILE A 130 2.78 -6.08 -12.59
N LEU A 131 2.85 -4.88 -13.17
CA LEU A 131 1.74 -3.93 -13.19
C LEU A 131 0.55 -4.47 -13.99
N ALA A 132 0.79 -5.10 -15.14
CA ALA A 132 -0.26 -5.71 -15.94
C ALA A 132 -0.97 -6.85 -15.19
N GLU A 133 -0.21 -7.71 -14.51
CA GLU A 133 -0.80 -8.81 -13.74
C GLU A 133 -1.59 -8.29 -12.53
N LEU A 134 -1.10 -7.27 -11.83
CA LEU A 134 -1.85 -6.59 -10.78
C LEU A 134 -3.19 -6.04 -11.28
N GLN A 135 -3.23 -5.45 -12.47
CA GLN A 135 -4.47 -4.96 -13.09
C GLN A 135 -5.43 -6.11 -13.40
N ASN A 136 -4.93 -7.28 -13.82
CA ASN A 136 -5.77 -8.47 -14.02
C ASN A 136 -6.35 -8.98 -12.70
N LEU A 137 -5.51 -9.12 -11.68
CA LEU A 137 -5.90 -9.61 -10.34
C LEU A 137 -6.94 -8.71 -9.67
N ARG A 138 -6.91 -7.41 -9.96
CA ARG A 138 -7.92 -6.45 -9.49
C ARG A 138 -9.34 -6.88 -9.82
N HIS A 139 -9.54 -7.49 -10.98
CA HIS A 139 -10.84 -7.86 -11.53
C HIS A 139 -11.20 -9.34 -11.36
N ALA A 140 -10.31 -10.14 -10.77
CA ALA A 140 -10.56 -11.55 -10.46
C ALA A 140 -11.58 -11.71 -9.33
#